data_AF-M6VWV6-F1
#
_entry.id   AF-M6VWV6-F1
#
_cell.length_a   1.000
_cell.length_b   1.000
_cell.length_c   1.000
_cell.angle_alpha   90.00
_cell.angle_beta   90.00
_cell.angle_gamma   90.00
#
_symmetry.space_group_name_H-M   'P 1'
#
loop_
_entity.id
_entity.type
_entity.pdbx_description
1 polymer ?
#
loop_
_entity_poly.entity_id
_entity_poly.type
_entity_poly.pdbx_seq_one_letter_code
_entity_poly.pdbx_strand_id
1 'polypeptide(L)'
;MTELFKIEPAGIEPKERLFTKHSQKMFLPLFLLFKETSMLKHILKKIYFYSFIFVTVFFGGCGGGEHSDSFGISSLKNSLLNLVDSHSNDLTSIPSGGLYVFVTSYTNSSSVSPLTHNGNFARISGADAYCNSHIPSGLPGTGSYKAMLVDGINRVATTVGANSSSGQKDWVFEKNTSYYRPDGKLVFTTNDAGLFDFSTGSLSQAFSDSFYLWDFGIWTGLQSNWKTAPSTQLCSSGTLFWTNGNSSVQGGIGYANYVGGTSISAGSIPCQWKEAQDPNSQGSMEMGILCVQEKPTTFKAK
;
A
#
# COMPACT_ATOMS: atom_id res chain seq x y z
N MET A 1 77.24 21.34 16.76
CA MET A 1 76.61 22.31 15.83
C MET A 1 77.04 21.89 14.44
N THR A 2 76.23 21.34 13.54
CA THR A 2 74.81 21.00 13.52
C THR A 2 74.63 19.99 12.37
N GLU A 3 73.88 18.93 12.67
CA GLU A 3 73.05 18.02 11.87
C GLU A 3 73.11 18.02 10.32
N LEU A 4 73.22 16.79 9.78
CA LEU A 4 72.80 16.40 8.43
C LEU A 4 71.80 15.24 8.56
N PHE A 5 70.50 15.55 8.54
CA PHE A 5 69.43 14.63 8.11
C PHE A 5 69.31 14.79 6.59
N LYS A 6 69.09 13.75 5.78
CA LYS A 6 67.93 12.87 5.83
C LYS A 6 68.23 11.57 5.06
N ILE A 7 67.89 10.47 5.72
CA ILE A 7 67.98 9.09 5.25
C ILE A 7 66.68 8.76 4.50
N GLU A 8 66.78 8.13 3.34
CA GLU A 8 65.70 7.41 2.67
C GLU A 8 66.29 6.07 2.22
N PRO A 9 65.68 4.92 2.60
CA PRO A 9 65.67 3.85 1.63
C PRO A 9 64.43 2.95 1.63
N ALA A 10 64.33 2.29 0.48
CA ALA A 10 63.90 0.92 0.27
C ALA A 10 62.39 0.65 0.18
N GLY A 11 61.99 0.33 -1.05
CA GLY A 11 60.74 -0.33 -1.37
C GLY A 11 60.65 -1.75 -0.83
N ILE A 12 59.40 -2.19 -0.66
CA ILE A 12 58.99 -3.56 -0.40
C ILE A 12 57.74 -3.82 -1.24
N GLU A 13 57.78 -4.92 -2.00
CA GLU A 13 56.72 -5.48 -2.86
C GLU A 13 55.34 -5.61 -2.20
N PRO A 14 54.25 -5.57 -2.98
CA PRO A 14 53.05 -6.33 -2.69
C PRO A 14 53.04 -7.63 -3.53
N LYS A 15 53.01 -8.78 -2.84
CA LYS A 15 52.81 -10.12 -3.40
C LYS A 15 51.63 -10.15 -4.37
N GLU A 16 51.90 -10.47 -5.64
CA GLU A 16 50.90 -11.00 -6.56
C GLU A 16 50.32 -12.30 -6.00
N ARG A 17 49.02 -12.32 -5.76
CA ARG A 17 48.26 -13.55 -5.58
C ARG A 17 47.59 -13.86 -6.92
N LEU A 18 48.14 -14.86 -7.61
CA LEU A 18 47.52 -15.52 -8.75
C LEU A 18 46.03 -15.79 -8.47
N PHE A 19 45.14 -15.19 -9.26
CA PHE A 19 43.84 -15.78 -9.54
C PHE A 19 43.72 -15.97 -11.04
N THR A 20 43.80 -17.24 -11.39
CA THR A 20 43.64 -17.82 -12.72
C THR A 20 42.34 -17.39 -13.40
N LYS A 21 42.53 -17.00 -14.65
CA LYS A 21 41.57 -16.72 -15.71
C LYS A 21 40.65 -17.93 -15.98
N HIS A 22 39.44 -17.97 -15.42
CA HIS A 22 38.32 -18.71 -16.03
C HIS A 22 36.94 -18.25 -15.52
N SER A 23 35.97 -18.29 -16.43
CA SER A 23 34.52 -18.11 -16.22
C SER A 23 33.91 -16.72 -16.49
N GLN A 24 34.09 -16.22 -17.72
CA GLN A 24 33.01 -15.51 -18.42
C GLN A 24 32.15 -16.54 -19.14
N LYS A 25 31.21 -17.19 -18.46
CA LYS A 25 30.12 -18.01 -19.07
C LYS A 25 29.15 -18.54 -18.01
N MET A 26 28.51 -17.68 -17.23
CA MET A 26 27.37 -18.13 -16.40
C MET A 26 26.46 -16.97 -15.98
N PHE A 27 25.88 -16.25 -16.94
CA PHE A 27 24.84 -15.25 -16.65
C PHE A 27 23.62 -15.37 -17.58
N LEU A 28 23.37 -16.58 -18.09
CA LEU A 28 22.26 -16.86 -19.00
C LEU A 28 21.22 -17.92 -18.55
N PRO A 29 21.34 -18.69 -17.45
CA PRO A 29 20.26 -19.62 -17.09
C PRO A 29 19.21 -19.02 -16.14
N LEU A 30 19.50 -17.93 -15.42
CA LEU A 30 18.58 -17.40 -14.41
C LEU A 30 17.38 -16.67 -15.02
N PHE A 31 17.57 -15.96 -16.14
CA PHE A 31 16.50 -15.21 -16.81
C PHE A 31 15.44 -16.13 -17.44
N LEU A 32 15.82 -17.34 -17.86
CA LEU A 32 14.89 -18.34 -18.41
C LEU A 32 14.09 -19.04 -17.30
N LEU A 33 14.71 -19.31 -16.15
CA LEU A 33 14.02 -19.80 -14.94
C LEU A 33 13.01 -18.76 -14.38
N PHE A 34 13.33 -17.47 -14.44
CA PHE A 34 12.41 -16.39 -14.05
C PHE A 34 11.18 -16.28 -14.97
N LYS A 35 11.33 -16.52 -16.27
CA LYS A 35 10.20 -16.51 -17.21
C LYS A 35 9.31 -17.74 -17.06
N GLU A 36 9.90 -18.92 -16.80
CA GLU A 36 9.14 -20.15 -16.55
C GLU A 36 8.28 -20.06 -15.29
N THR A 37 8.79 -19.49 -14.18
CA THR A 37 7.99 -19.36 -12.96
C THR A 37 6.84 -18.35 -13.08
N SER A 38 6.99 -17.30 -13.89
CA SER A 38 5.91 -16.35 -14.19
C SER A 38 4.80 -16.97 -15.05
N MET A 39 5.18 -17.74 -16.07
CA MET A 39 4.23 -18.45 -16.94
C MET A 39 3.48 -19.55 -16.17
N LEU A 40 4.17 -20.29 -15.30
CA LEU A 40 3.57 -21.33 -14.46
C LEU A 40 2.56 -20.74 -13.45
N LYS A 41 2.83 -19.55 -12.90
CA LYS A 41 1.92 -18.82 -11.99
C LYS A 41 0.66 -18.34 -12.72
N HIS A 42 0.78 -17.87 -13.96
CA HIS A 42 -0.37 -17.47 -14.78
C HIS A 42 -1.22 -18.69 -15.19
N ILE A 43 -0.59 -19.84 -15.44
CA ILE A 43 -1.25 -21.12 -15.72
C ILE A 43 -1.98 -21.64 -14.47
N LEU A 44 -1.38 -21.59 -13.28
CA LEU A 44 -2.04 -21.97 -12.02
C LEU A 44 -3.25 -21.07 -11.73
N LYS A 45 -3.13 -19.74 -11.91
CA LYS A 45 -4.25 -18.78 -11.78
C LYS A 45 -5.41 -19.13 -12.73
N LYS A 46 -5.11 -19.56 -13.96
CA LYS A 46 -6.12 -20.04 -14.93
C LYS A 46 -6.73 -21.39 -14.53
N ILE A 47 -5.93 -22.34 -14.04
CA ILE A 47 -6.41 -23.67 -13.62
C ILE A 47 -7.39 -23.56 -12.43
N TYR A 48 -7.09 -22.73 -11.43
CA TYR A 48 -8.02 -22.49 -10.31
C TYR A 48 -9.31 -21.77 -10.76
N PHE A 49 -9.21 -20.86 -11.72
CA PHE A 49 -10.38 -20.19 -12.32
C PHE A 49 -11.30 -21.16 -13.08
N TYR A 50 -10.73 -22.06 -13.90
CA TYR A 50 -11.51 -23.07 -14.61
C TYR A 50 -12.08 -24.14 -13.68
N SER A 51 -11.37 -24.53 -12.62
CA SER A 51 -11.87 -25.45 -11.59
C SER A 51 -13.07 -24.86 -10.85
N PHE A 52 -13.03 -23.56 -10.51
CA PHE A 52 -14.14 -22.86 -9.86
C PHE A 52 -15.38 -22.76 -10.76
N ILE A 53 -15.20 -22.53 -12.07
CA ILE A 53 -16.30 -22.56 -13.06
C ILE A 53 -16.83 -23.99 -13.27
N PHE A 54 -15.97 -25.01 -13.25
CA PHE A 54 -16.40 -26.40 -13.39
C PHE A 54 -17.25 -26.86 -12.21
N VAL A 55 -16.92 -26.45 -10.98
CA VAL A 55 -17.71 -26.77 -9.78
C VAL A 55 -19.10 -26.13 -9.83
N THR A 56 -19.25 -24.90 -10.34
CA THR A 56 -20.58 -24.27 -10.46
C THR A 56 -21.43 -24.87 -11.59
N VAL A 57 -20.81 -25.39 -12.65
CA VAL A 57 -21.51 -26.06 -13.75
C VAL A 57 -21.85 -27.52 -13.41
N PHE A 58 -20.99 -28.24 -12.67
CA PHE A 58 -21.25 -29.63 -12.28
C PHE A 58 -22.28 -29.81 -11.15
N PHE A 59 -22.47 -28.81 -10.28
CA PHE A 59 -23.57 -28.81 -9.31
C PHE A 59 -24.85 -28.14 -9.84
N GLY A 60 -24.86 -27.65 -11.08
CA GLY A 60 -26.03 -27.05 -11.73
C GLY A 60 -26.77 -27.98 -12.71
N GLY A 61 -26.39 -29.26 -12.83
CA GLY A 61 -26.88 -30.15 -13.88
C GLY A 61 -27.25 -31.56 -13.44
N CYS A 62 -28.52 -31.75 -13.03
CA CYS A 62 -29.33 -32.97 -13.18
C CYS A 62 -30.74 -32.60 -12.69
N GLY A 63 -31.87 -32.85 -13.33
CA GLY A 63 -32.30 -33.70 -14.43
C GLY A 63 -33.83 -33.83 -14.23
N GLY A 64 -34.64 -33.64 -15.27
CA GLY A 64 -36.09 -33.63 -15.16
C GLY A 64 -36.70 -34.98 -14.78
N GLY A 65 -37.83 -34.93 -14.06
CA GLY A 65 -38.68 -36.07 -13.73
C GLY A 65 -39.65 -35.72 -12.60
N GLU A 66 -40.91 -35.46 -12.95
CA GLU A 66 -41.99 -35.09 -12.04
C GLU A 66 -42.27 -36.20 -11.01
N HIS A 67 -42.26 -35.85 -9.73
CA HIS A 67 -43.28 -36.29 -8.76
C HIS A 67 -43.28 -35.32 -7.57
N SER A 68 -44.48 -34.87 -7.24
CA SER A 68 -44.82 -33.96 -6.15
C SER A 68 -44.22 -34.40 -4.82
N ASP A 69 -43.47 -33.51 -4.17
CA ASP A 69 -43.66 -33.22 -2.76
C ASP A 69 -43.06 -31.86 -2.38
N SER A 70 -43.88 -31.12 -1.66
CA SER A 70 -43.65 -29.79 -1.13
C SER A 70 -42.45 -29.78 -0.16
N PHE A 71 -41.25 -29.52 -0.66
CA PHE A 71 -40.06 -29.29 0.17
C PHE A 71 -39.53 -27.85 -0.02
N GLY A 72 -39.93 -26.96 0.89
CA GLY A 72 -39.04 -25.94 1.44
C GLY A 72 -38.61 -24.72 0.60
N ILE A 73 -39.40 -24.26 -0.38
CA ILE A 73 -39.06 -23.01 -1.12
C ILE A 73 -39.12 -21.75 -0.22
N SER A 74 -39.77 -21.81 0.95
CA SER A 74 -39.76 -20.70 1.93
C SER A 74 -38.40 -20.53 2.64
N SER A 75 -37.68 -21.63 2.89
CA SER A 75 -36.39 -21.61 3.60
C SER A 75 -35.26 -21.13 2.68
N LEU A 76 -35.27 -21.55 1.42
CA LEU A 76 -34.34 -21.06 0.40
C LEU A 76 -34.58 -19.58 0.05
N LYS A 77 -35.84 -19.11 0.02
CA LYS A 77 -36.13 -17.68 -0.10
C LYS A 77 -35.58 -16.88 1.08
N ASN A 78 -35.75 -17.34 2.32
CA ASN A 78 -35.20 -16.65 3.48
C ASN A 78 -33.67 -16.70 3.50
N SER A 79 -33.05 -17.80 3.04
CA SER A 79 -31.60 -17.91 2.96
C SER A 79 -31.00 -17.10 1.79
N LEU A 80 -31.69 -16.98 0.66
CA LEU A 80 -31.31 -16.08 -0.44
C LEU A 80 -31.59 -14.62 -0.12
N LEU A 81 -32.67 -14.31 0.61
CA LEU A 81 -32.92 -12.96 1.11
C LEU A 81 -31.89 -12.55 2.17
N ASN A 82 -31.46 -13.47 3.05
CA ASN A 82 -30.36 -13.22 3.98
C ASN A 82 -28.99 -13.13 3.26
N LEU A 83 -28.80 -13.82 2.14
CA LEU A 83 -27.60 -13.72 1.32
C LEU A 83 -27.58 -12.42 0.50
N VAL A 84 -28.74 -11.98 0.01
CA VAL A 84 -28.93 -10.69 -0.67
C VAL A 84 -28.86 -9.53 0.32
N ASP A 85 -29.30 -9.69 1.57
CA ASP A 85 -29.09 -8.69 2.63
C ASP A 85 -27.63 -8.63 3.08
N SER A 86 -26.87 -9.73 3.01
CA SER A 86 -25.42 -9.70 3.26
C SER A 86 -24.62 -9.02 2.15
N HIS A 87 -25.26 -8.79 1.00
CA HIS A 87 -24.65 -8.19 -0.19
C HIS A 87 -25.44 -6.98 -0.72
N SER A 88 -26.37 -6.46 0.07
CA SER A 88 -26.85 -5.11 -0.10
C SER A 88 -25.72 -4.23 0.40
N ASN A 89 -25.22 -3.35 -0.47
CA ASN A 89 -24.39 -2.24 -0.05
C ASN A 89 -25.30 -1.29 0.75
N ASP A 90 -25.74 -1.70 1.93
CA ASP A 90 -26.21 -0.77 2.93
C ASP A 90 -24.97 0.00 3.36
N LEU A 91 -24.70 1.05 2.59
CA LEU A 91 -23.80 2.12 2.96
C LEU A 91 -24.33 2.63 4.29
N THR A 92 -23.85 2.04 5.39
CA THR A 92 -24.09 2.54 6.73
C THR A 92 -23.68 3.99 6.68
N SER A 93 -24.67 4.88 6.64
CA SER A 93 -24.44 6.31 6.64
C SER A 93 -23.53 6.58 7.84
N ILE A 94 -22.30 7.03 7.58
CA ILE A 94 -21.33 7.32 8.62
C ILE A 94 -21.97 8.29 9.61
N PRO A 95 -21.71 8.16 10.92
CA PRO A 95 -22.11 9.16 11.89
C PRO A 95 -21.75 10.56 11.37
N SER A 96 -22.75 11.44 11.21
CA SER A 96 -22.61 12.79 10.66
C SER A 96 -21.32 13.48 11.13
N GLY A 97 -20.27 13.52 10.30
CA GLY A 97 -18.98 14.14 10.60
C GLY A 97 -17.72 13.31 10.36
N GLY A 98 -17.82 12.00 10.07
CA GLY A 98 -16.66 11.19 9.67
C GLY A 98 -16.20 11.43 8.23
N LEU A 99 -14.94 11.11 7.94
CA LEU A 99 -14.32 11.19 6.61
C LEU A 99 -13.83 9.82 6.13
N TYR A 100 -13.64 9.65 4.83
CA TYR A 100 -13.20 8.40 4.25
C TYR A 100 -11.69 8.32 3.99
N VAL A 101 -11.16 7.09 4.05
CA VAL A 101 -9.84 6.72 3.52
C VAL A 101 -9.96 5.48 2.65
N PHE A 102 -9.09 5.35 1.66
CA PHE A 102 -8.95 4.12 0.88
C PHE A 102 -7.52 3.93 0.38
N VAL A 103 -7.15 2.68 0.09
CA VAL A 103 -5.84 2.32 -0.46
C VAL A 103 -6.02 1.95 -1.93
N THR A 104 -5.26 2.57 -2.82
CA THR A 104 -5.46 2.38 -4.27
C THR A 104 -5.17 0.96 -4.75
N SER A 105 -4.18 0.28 -4.16
CA SER A 105 -3.86 -1.11 -4.51
C SER A 105 -4.86 -2.11 -3.91
N TYR A 106 -5.69 -1.72 -2.95
CA TYR A 106 -6.66 -2.63 -2.35
C TYR A 106 -7.95 -2.70 -3.17
N THR A 107 -8.35 -3.92 -3.50
CA THR A 107 -9.65 -4.23 -4.08
C THR A 107 -10.25 -5.42 -3.33
N ASN A 108 -11.52 -5.29 -2.95
CA ASN A 108 -12.31 -6.39 -2.39
C ASN A 108 -12.96 -7.27 -3.47
N SER A 109 -12.77 -6.93 -4.76
CA SER A 109 -13.30 -7.66 -5.89
C SER A 109 -12.17 -8.37 -6.65
N SER A 110 -12.31 -9.69 -6.81
CA SER A 110 -11.39 -10.52 -7.61
C SER A 110 -11.43 -10.21 -9.11
N SER A 111 -12.45 -9.48 -9.58
CA SER A 111 -12.59 -9.05 -10.98
C SER A 111 -11.90 -7.71 -11.29
N VAL A 112 -11.50 -6.96 -10.27
CA VAL A 112 -10.80 -5.68 -10.42
C VAL A 112 -9.32 -5.89 -10.14
N SER A 113 -8.47 -5.34 -11.00
CA SER A 113 -7.02 -5.39 -10.77
C SER A 113 -6.60 -4.32 -9.76
N PRO A 114 -5.71 -4.65 -8.81
CA PRO A 114 -5.04 -3.69 -7.93
C PRO A 114 -4.42 -2.52 -8.69
N LEU A 115 -4.69 -1.29 -8.25
CA LEU A 115 -4.13 -0.08 -8.88
C LEU A 115 -2.77 0.24 -8.26
N THR A 116 -1.78 -0.56 -8.64
CA THR A 116 -0.41 -0.45 -8.14
C THR A 116 0.37 0.68 -8.80
N HIS A 117 1.25 1.31 -8.02
CA HIS A 117 2.08 2.41 -8.48
C HIS A 117 3.48 2.37 -7.85
N ASN A 118 4.47 2.79 -8.63
CA ASN A 118 5.84 2.90 -8.13
C ASN A 118 6.02 4.22 -7.36
N GLY A 119 7.19 4.48 -6.79
CA GLY A 119 7.41 5.68 -5.97
C GLY A 119 7.45 7.01 -6.75
N ASN A 120 7.34 7.01 -8.08
CA ASN A 120 7.37 8.23 -8.89
C ASN A 120 5.96 8.78 -9.15
N PHE A 121 5.37 9.44 -8.16
CA PHE A 121 4.07 10.09 -8.31
C PHE A 121 4.11 11.45 -9.01
N ALA A 122 5.23 11.83 -9.64
CA ALA A 122 5.43 13.18 -10.15
C ALA A 122 5.17 14.26 -9.08
N ARG A 123 5.70 14.03 -7.85
CA ARG A 123 5.54 14.83 -6.62
C ARG A 123 4.18 14.65 -5.94
N ILE A 124 4.02 15.38 -4.83
CA ILE A 124 2.81 15.42 -4.00
C ILE A 124 1.54 15.70 -4.81
N SER A 125 1.57 16.67 -5.73
CA SER A 125 0.39 17.02 -6.55
C SER A 125 -0.04 15.88 -7.48
N GLY A 126 0.92 15.13 -8.03
CA GLY A 126 0.59 13.97 -8.87
C GLY A 126 0.07 12.79 -8.04
N ALA A 127 0.52 12.65 -6.79
CA ALA A 127 -0.04 11.70 -5.85
C ALA A 127 -1.52 12.02 -5.52
N ASP A 128 -1.84 13.30 -5.29
CA ASP A 128 -3.22 13.74 -5.07
C ASP A 128 -4.09 13.50 -6.33
N ALA A 129 -3.58 13.82 -7.52
CA ALA A 129 -4.28 13.54 -8.78
C ALA A 129 -4.52 12.03 -8.99
N TYR A 130 -3.57 11.18 -8.57
CA TYR A 130 -3.73 9.74 -8.59
C TYR A 130 -4.87 9.29 -7.67
N CYS A 131 -4.98 9.85 -6.46
CA CYS A 131 -6.12 9.59 -5.58
C CYS A 131 -7.47 10.00 -6.20
N ASN A 132 -7.56 11.22 -6.74
CA ASN A 132 -8.81 11.74 -7.29
C ASN A 132 -9.28 11.03 -8.57
N SER A 133 -8.37 10.39 -9.32
CA SER A 133 -8.71 9.60 -10.51
C SER A 133 -9.13 8.16 -10.19
N HIS A 134 -8.95 7.71 -8.94
CA HIS A 134 -9.20 6.33 -8.53
C HIS A 134 -10.11 6.22 -7.30
N ILE A 135 -11.01 7.19 -7.12
CA ILE A 135 -12.01 7.15 -6.05
C ILE A 135 -12.95 5.95 -6.27
N PRO A 136 -13.09 5.03 -5.30
CA PRO A 136 -14.01 3.91 -5.40
C PRO A 136 -15.47 4.38 -5.60
N SER A 137 -16.18 3.75 -6.54
CA SER A 137 -17.56 4.10 -6.88
C SER A 137 -18.58 3.94 -5.73
N GLY A 138 -18.23 3.15 -4.71
CA GLY A 138 -19.05 2.94 -3.52
C GLY A 138 -18.91 4.02 -2.43
N LEU A 139 -17.97 4.97 -2.55
CA LEU A 139 -17.82 6.01 -1.54
C LEU A 139 -18.87 7.12 -1.74
N PRO A 140 -19.69 7.43 -0.72
CA PRO A 140 -20.71 8.47 -0.84
C PRO A 140 -20.06 9.86 -0.85
N GLY A 141 -20.31 10.60 -1.93
CA GLY A 141 -19.95 12.01 -2.08
C GLY A 141 -18.86 12.29 -3.11
N THR A 142 -18.95 13.45 -3.76
CA THR A 142 -17.98 14.01 -4.72
C THR A 142 -16.79 14.67 -4.01
N GLY A 143 -16.31 14.06 -2.92
CA GLY A 143 -15.22 14.62 -2.12
C GLY A 143 -13.89 14.60 -2.88
N SER A 144 -13.08 15.64 -2.71
CA SER A 144 -11.67 15.62 -3.12
C SER A 144 -10.86 14.76 -2.15
N TYR A 145 -9.81 14.13 -2.66
CA TYR A 145 -8.91 13.30 -1.87
C TYR A 145 -7.47 13.77 -1.98
N LYS A 146 -6.72 13.63 -0.90
CA LYS A 146 -5.28 13.86 -0.85
C LYS A 146 -4.53 12.60 -0.46
N ALA A 147 -3.36 12.43 -1.04
CA ALA A 147 -2.48 11.32 -0.73
C ALA A 147 -1.75 11.55 0.61
N MET A 148 -1.79 10.56 1.50
CA MET A 148 -0.98 10.54 2.72
C MET A 148 0.49 10.20 2.38
N LEU A 149 1.17 11.18 1.79
CA LEU A 149 2.54 11.09 1.31
C LEU A 149 3.28 12.36 1.72
N VAL A 150 4.34 12.27 2.51
CA VAL A 150 5.10 13.45 2.93
C VAL A 150 6.39 13.60 2.15
N ASP A 151 6.84 14.84 2.01
CA ASP A 151 8.12 15.16 1.38
C ASP A 151 9.00 16.08 2.27
N GLY A 152 8.48 16.51 3.42
CA GLY A 152 9.23 17.34 4.37
C GLY A 152 9.30 18.82 3.99
N ILE A 153 8.75 19.22 2.83
CA ILE A 153 8.82 20.60 2.32
C ILE A 153 7.44 21.12 1.93
N ASN A 154 6.70 20.40 1.11
CA ASN A 154 5.37 20.77 0.64
C ASN A 154 4.29 20.17 1.54
N ARG A 155 4.49 18.92 1.99
CA ARG A 155 3.59 18.22 2.91
C ARG A 155 4.36 17.65 4.09
N VAL A 156 3.95 18.05 5.28
CA VAL A 156 4.58 17.72 6.57
C VAL A 156 3.48 17.44 7.60
N ALA A 157 3.52 16.28 8.24
CA ALA A 157 2.56 15.96 9.29
C ALA A 157 2.91 16.67 10.60
N THR A 158 4.19 16.64 10.99
CA THR A 158 4.75 17.27 12.19
C THR A 158 6.28 17.27 12.14
N THR A 159 6.92 18.20 12.85
CA THR A 159 8.38 18.18 13.09
C THR A 159 8.74 17.63 14.47
N VAL A 160 7.74 17.47 15.35
CA VAL A 160 7.93 17.10 16.75
C VAL A 160 7.52 15.65 17.00
N GLY A 161 6.28 15.27 16.68
CA GLY A 161 5.77 13.92 16.92
C GLY A 161 4.24 13.83 16.95
N ALA A 162 3.73 12.63 17.26
CA ALA A 162 2.34 12.24 17.06
C ALA A 162 1.27 13.08 17.79
N ASN A 163 1.64 13.89 18.80
CA ASN A 163 0.73 14.75 19.56
C ASN A 163 0.99 16.25 19.33
N SER A 164 1.60 16.62 18.21
CA SER A 164 1.92 18.02 17.92
C SER A 164 1.66 18.37 16.47
N SER A 165 0.95 19.48 16.25
CA SER A 165 0.79 20.10 14.92
C SER A 165 1.92 21.09 14.58
N SER A 166 2.99 21.12 15.38
CA SER A 166 4.15 21.99 15.11
C SER A 166 4.83 21.62 13.80
N GLY A 167 5.05 22.62 12.95
CA GLY A 167 5.64 22.45 11.62
C GLY A 167 4.76 21.71 10.62
N GLN A 168 3.49 21.43 10.96
CA GLN A 168 2.53 20.82 10.06
C GLN A 168 2.26 21.72 8.86
N LYS A 169 2.26 21.14 7.66
CA LYS A 169 2.05 21.85 6.39
C LYS A 169 1.29 20.96 5.43
N ASP A 170 0.22 21.50 4.85
CA ASP A 170 -0.61 20.82 3.84
C ASP A 170 -1.02 19.39 4.26
N TRP A 171 -1.26 19.20 5.56
CA TRP A 171 -1.54 17.86 6.10
C TRP A 171 -2.92 17.35 5.67
N VAL A 172 -3.04 16.03 5.59
CA VAL A 172 -4.20 15.36 4.98
C VAL A 172 -5.29 14.99 5.97
N PHE A 173 -4.95 14.80 7.25
CA PHE A 173 -5.94 14.42 8.25
C PHE A 173 -6.36 15.65 9.09
N GLU A 174 -7.66 15.88 9.11
CA GLU A 174 -8.34 16.79 10.02
C GLU A 174 -8.21 16.38 11.49
N LYS A 175 -8.22 17.38 12.37
CA LYS A 175 -8.17 17.24 13.84
C LYS A 175 -9.46 16.63 14.39
N ASN A 176 -9.36 15.83 15.44
CA ASN A 176 -10.51 15.25 16.17
C ASN A 176 -11.56 14.62 15.23
N THR A 177 -11.12 13.95 14.18
CA THR A 177 -11.97 13.42 13.10
C THR A 177 -11.79 11.92 12.98
N SER A 178 -12.91 11.21 12.90
CA SER A 178 -12.95 9.76 12.67
C SER A 178 -12.85 9.45 11.19
N TYR A 179 -11.95 8.53 10.84
CA TYR A 179 -11.72 8.06 9.47
C TYR A 179 -12.20 6.64 9.28
N TYR A 180 -12.92 6.43 8.18
CA TYR A 180 -13.59 5.18 7.86
C TYR A 180 -13.15 4.65 6.51
N ARG A 181 -13.14 3.33 6.37
CA ARG A 181 -12.95 2.67 5.08
C ARG A 181 -14.23 2.69 4.23
N PRO A 182 -14.14 2.33 2.94
CA PRO A 182 -15.32 2.23 2.08
C PRO A 182 -16.36 1.20 2.53
N ASP A 183 -15.96 0.19 3.33
CA ASP A 183 -16.85 -0.79 3.94
C ASP A 183 -17.47 -0.33 5.27
N GLY A 184 -17.37 0.96 5.59
CA GLY A 184 -17.99 1.56 6.79
C GLY A 184 -17.23 1.31 8.10
N LYS A 185 -16.12 0.55 8.07
CA LYS A 185 -15.34 0.27 9.28
C LYS A 185 -14.53 1.48 9.73
N LEU A 186 -14.60 1.79 11.02
CA LEU A 186 -13.75 2.81 11.67
C LEU A 186 -12.29 2.35 11.68
N VAL A 187 -11.41 3.14 11.07
CA VAL A 187 -9.96 2.92 11.08
C VAL A 187 -9.37 3.51 12.37
N PHE A 188 -9.57 4.81 12.59
CA PHE A 188 -9.12 5.51 13.80
C PHE A 188 -9.79 6.89 13.92
N THR A 189 -9.59 7.53 15.07
CA THR A 189 -9.92 8.94 15.30
C THR A 189 -8.63 9.70 15.59
N THR A 190 -8.43 10.83 14.90
CA THR A 190 -7.27 11.70 15.13
C THR A 190 -7.39 12.46 16.45
N ASN A 191 -6.25 12.85 17.02
CA ASN A 191 -6.16 13.79 18.13
C ASN A 191 -6.31 15.25 17.65
N ASP A 192 -6.06 16.20 18.55
CA ASP A 192 -6.10 17.65 18.32
C ASP A 192 -4.95 18.17 17.41
N ALA A 193 -3.99 17.32 17.06
CA ALA A 193 -2.97 17.57 16.05
C ALA A 193 -3.35 17.00 14.66
N GLY A 194 -4.45 16.26 14.54
CA GLY A 194 -4.82 15.59 13.30
C GLY A 194 -3.99 14.32 13.06
N LEU A 195 -3.52 13.66 14.12
CA LEU A 195 -2.63 12.51 14.07
C LEU A 195 -3.12 11.39 15.01
N PHE A 196 -2.50 10.21 14.94
CA PHE A 196 -2.78 9.08 15.83
C PHE A 196 -1.51 8.64 16.56
N ASP A 197 -1.53 8.52 17.89
CA ASP A 197 -0.34 8.13 18.65
C ASP A 197 -0.18 6.62 18.80
N PHE A 198 0.59 6.03 17.87
CA PHE A 198 0.95 4.61 17.86
C PHE A 198 1.77 4.15 19.08
N SER A 199 2.28 5.05 19.92
CA SER A 199 2.92 4.66 21.19
C SER A 199 1.90 4.32 22.29
N THR A 200 0.66 4.76 22.12
CA THR A 200 -0.43 4.58 23.10
C THR A 200 -1.49 3.57 22.65
N GLY A 201 -1.42 3.09 21.41
CA GLY A 201 -2.39 2.14 20.88
C GLY A 201 -2.15 1.76 19.42
N SER A 202 -3.13 1.07 18.84
CA SER A 202 -3.18 0.67 17.43
C SER A 202 -4.45 1.19 16.76
N LEU A 203 -4.46 1.23 15.43
CA LEU A 203 -5.69 1.49 14.67
C LEU A 203 -6.79 0.50 15.10
N SER A 204 -8.03 0.95 15.09
CA SER A 204 -9.20 0.10 15.35
C SER A 204 -9.37 -0.94 14.25
N GLN A 205 -9.08 -0.55 13.01
CA GLN A 205 -9.01 -1.42 11.84
C GLN A 205 -7.84 -0.97 10.97
N ALA A 206 -7.27 -1.90 10.19
CA ALA A 206 -6.24 -1.56 9.22
C ALA A 206 -6.82 -0.76 8.04
N PHE A 207 -5.97 -0.06 7.29
CA PHE A 207 -6.39 0.72 6.11
C PHE A 207 -6.98 -0.15 5.00
N SER A 208 -6.52 -1.40 4.90
CA SER A 208 -7.03 -2.44 4.01
C SER A 208 -7.15 -3.78 4.76
N ASP A 209 -7.98 -4.70 4.26
CA ASP A 209 -8.02 -6.04 4.85
C ASP A 209 -6.75 -6.82 4.49
N SER A 210 -6.46 -7.86 5.27
CA SER A 210 -5.43 -8.85 4.94
C SER A 210 -6.06 -9.96 4.11
N PHE A 211 -5.44 -10.29 2.98
CA PHE A 211 -5.68 -11.56 2.30
C PHE A 211 -4.45 -12.45 2.55
N TYR A 212 -4.66 -13.70 2.94
CA TYR A 212 -3.63 -14.63 3.44
C TYR A 212 -2.37 -14.83 2.56
N LEU A 213 -2.35 -14.34 1.32
CA LEU A 213 -1.22 -14.45 0.38
C LEU A 213 -0.68 -13.11 -0.12
N TRP A 214 -1.24 -11.98 0.33
CA TRP A 214 -0.92 -10.66 -0.19
C TRP A 214 -0.87 -9.62 0.93
N ASP A 215 0.25 -8.91 1.00
CA ASP A 215 0.35 -7.69 1.81
C ASP A 215 0.04 -6.46 0.94
N PHE A 216 -0.38 -5.37 1.56
CA PHE A 216 -0.63 -4.12 0.82
C PHE A 216 0.35 -3.08 1.31
N GLY A 217 1.25 -2.66 0.42
CA GLY A 217 2.22 -1.63 0.72
C GLY A 217 1.69 -0.26 0.33
N ILE A 218 1.94 0.76 1.14
CA ILE A 218 1.65 2.15 0.79
C ILE A 218 2.92 2.98 0.86
N TRP A 219 3.14 3.84 -0.15
CA TRP A 219 4.18 4.86 -0.07
C TRP A 219 3.74 5.96 0.91
N THR A 220 4.60 6.31 1.86
CA THR A 220 4.27 7.29 2.91
C THR A 220 5.33 8.36 3.08
N GLY A 221 6.61 7.97 3.08
CA GLY A 221 7.71 8.83 3.52
C GLY A 221 7.66 9.18 5.01
N LEU A 222 6.94 8.41 5.83
CA LEU A 222 6.71 8.68 7.25
C LEU A 222 7.55 7.77 8.15
N GLN A 223 7.89 8.30 9.31
CA GLN A 223 8.27 7.54 10.50
C GLN A 223 7.00 7.22 11.31
N SER A 224 7.04 6.20 12.18
CA SER A 224 5.88 5.77 12.98
C SER A 224 5.35 6.85 13.96
N ASN A 225 6.14 7.90 14.21
CA ASN A 225 5.75 9.07 15.00
C ASN A 225 5.30 10.27 14.13
N TRP A 226 4.97 10.03 12.86
CA TRP A 226 4.51 11.02 11.87
C TRP A 226 5.56 12.01 11.37
N LYS A 227 6.82 11.93 11.82
CA LYS A 227 7.88 12.76 11.24
C LYS A 227 8.20 12.28 9.83
N THR A 228 8.63 13.20 8.96
CA THR A 228 9.14 12.83 7.64
C THR A 228 10.38 11.93 7.78
N ALA A 229 10.44 10.88 6.96
CA ALA A 229 11.59 10.01 6.82
C ALA A 229 12.80 10.79 6.25
N PRO A 230 14.04 10.29 6.41
CA PRO A 230 15.20 10.88 5.76
C PRO A 230 14.99 11.05 4.25
N SER A 231 15.59 12.07 3.65
CA SER A 231 15.44 12.39 2.21
C SER A 231 15.89 11.28 1.25
N THR A 232 16.71 10.35 1.74
CA THR A 232 17.12 9.12 1.05
C THR A 232 15.99 8.10 0.90
N GLN A 233 14.86 8.30 1.58
CA GLN A 233 13.68 7.42 1.60
C GLN A 233 12.44 8.13 1.03
N LEU A 234 12.61 9.08 0.11
CA LEU A 234 11.51 9.86 -0.47
C LEU A 234 11.47 9.78 -2.00
N CYS A 235 11.99 8.69 -2.59
CA CYS A 235 12.00 8.49 -4.05
C CYS A 235 12.47 9.72 -4.83
N SER A 236 13.65 10.22 -4.43
CA SER A 236 14.14 11.54 -4.80
C SER A 236 15.01 11.53 -6.06
N SER A 237 14.92 12.62 -6.82
CA SER A 237 15.90 13.02 -7.81
C SER A 237 16.42 14.41 -7.42
N GLY A 238 17.56 14.46 -6.72
CA GLY A 238 18.04 15.67 -6.07
C GLY A 238 17.07 16.16 -4.99
N THR A 239 16.61 17.42 -5.09
CA THR A 239 15.63 18.03 -4.18
C THR A 239 14.18 17.76 -4.58
N LEU A 240 13.95 16.94 -5.61
CA LEU A 240 12.62 16.61 -6.11
C LEU A 240 12.17 15.26 -5.56
N PHE A 241 11.36 15.29 -4.52
CA PHE A 241 10.81 14.10 -3.87
C PHE A 241 9.66 13.48 -4.66
N TRP A 242 9.55 12.16 -4.61
CA TRP A 242 8.54 11.36 -5.32
C TRP A 242 8.55 11.58 -6.84
N THR A 243 9.75 11.73 -7.40
CA THR A 243 9.98 11.91 -8.85
C THR A 243 10.85 10.82 -9.47
N ASN A 244 11.32 9.86 -8.67
CA ASN A 244 12.27 8.85 -9.09
C ASN A 244 11.74 7.44 -8.82
N GLY A 245 11.58 6.65 -9.89
CA GLY A 245 11.08 5.28 -9.82
C GLY A 245 12.17 4.23 -10.11
N ASN A 246 13.43 4.53 -9.85
CA ASN A 246 14.54 3.61 -10.14
C ASN A 246 14.82 2.60 -9.02
N SER A 247 15.51 1.51 -9.37
CA SER A 247 15.89 0.40 -8.48
C SER A 247 16.87 0.78 -7.37
N SER A 248 17.72 1.78 -7.61
CA SER A 248 18.76 2.21 -6.68
C SER A 248 18.30 3.27 -5.69
N VAL A 249 17.08 3.78 -5.84
CA VAL A 249 16.51 4.83 -4.98
C VAL A 249 15.48 4.21 -4.08
N GLN A 250 15.49 4.60 -2.81
CA GLN A 250 14.62 4.04 -1.78
C GLN A 250 13.46 4.99 -1.48
N GLY A 251 12.32 4.42 -1.11
CA GLY A 251 11.14 5.13 -0.64
C GLY A 251 10.60 4.50 0.63
N GLY A 252 10.19 5.33 1.58
CA GLY A 252 9.58 4.91 2.84
C GLY A 252 8.16 4.41 2.61
N ILE A 253 7.84 3.27 3.22
CA ILE A 253 6.56 2.59 3.07
C ILE A 253 5.88 2.30 4.41
N GLY A 254 4.60 1.95 4.38
CA GLY A 254 3.87 1.28 5.45
C GLY A 254 3.09 0.08 4.92
N TYR A 255 2.61 -0.77 5.82
CA TYR A 255 1.76 -1.92 5.50
C TYR A 255 0.29 -1.62 5.79
N ALA A 256 -0.50 -1.40 4.75
CA ALA A 256 -1.90 -0.99 4.87
C ALA A 256 -2.80 -2.01 5.58
N ASN A 257 -2.43 -3.30 5.61
CA ASN A 257 -3.12 -4.36 6.33
C ASN A 257 -2.66 -4.53 7.79
N TYR A 258 -1.77 -3.67 8.29
CA TYR A 258 -1.32 -3.65 9.69
C TYR A 258 -2.03 -2.53 10.46
N VAL A 259 -2.07 -2.68 11.79
CA VAL A 259 -2.74 -1.72 12.70
C VAL A 259 -1.77 -0.94 13.61
N GLY A 260 -0.52 -1.38 13.72
CA GLY A 260 0.50 -0.68 14.52
C GLY A 260 1.20 0.44 13.75
N GLY A 261 2.26 1.02 14.31
CA GLY A 261 3.04 2.06 13.64
C GLY A 261 3.66 1.63 12.30
N THR A 262 3.81 0.33 12.07
CA THR A 262 4.21 -0.24 10.77
C THR A 262 3.18 -0.02 9.67
N SER A 263 1.94 0.32 10.01
CA SER A 263 0.91 0.69 9.04
C SER A 263 1.28 1.91 8.20
N ILE A 264 2.11 2.80 8.75
CA ILE A 264 2.62 3.99 8.05
C ILE A 264 4.15 3.99 7.87
N SER A 265 4.87 3.13 8.61
CA SER A 265 6.34 3.11 8.63
C SER A 265 6.90 1.70 8.86
N ALA A 266 7.10 0.97 7.77
CA ALA A 266 7.62 -0.40 7.72
C ALA A 266 9.05 -0.49 7.16
N GLY A 267 9.72 0.63 6.97
CA GLY A 267 11.06 0.72 6.38
C GLY A 267 11.02 1.33 4.98
N SER A 268 11.98 0.96 4.14
CA SER A 268 12.08 1.49 2.78
C SER A 268 12.43 0.41 1.76
N ILE A 269 11.86 0.54 0.56
CA ILE A 269 12.08 -0.37 -0.57
C ILE A 269 12.44 0.40 -1.85
N PRO A 270 13.01 -0.27 -2.87
CA PRO A 270 13.30 0.34 -4.17
C PRO A 270 12.08 1.00 -4.80
N CYS A 271 12.21 2.26 -5.22
CA CYS A 271 11.12 3.06 -5.77
C CYS A 271 10.55 2.53 -7.09
N GLN A 272 11.23 1.59 -7.76
CA GLN A 272 10.71 0.94 -8.96
C GLN A 272 9.57 -0.05 -8.68
N TRP A 273 9.45 -0.53 -7.44
CA TRP A 273 8.55 -1.62 -7.10
C TRP A 273 7.10 -1.15 -7.15
N LYS A 274 6.29 -1.87 -7.95
CA LYS A 274 4.83 -1.80 -7.97
C LYS A 274 4.22 -3.01 -7.24
N GLU A 275 5.00 -4.09 -7.22
CA GLU A 275 4.76 -5.33 -6.51
C GLU A 275 6.10 -5.76 -5.92
N ALA A 276 6.12 -6.13 -4.65
CA ALA A 276 7.30 -6.51 -3.87
C ALA A 276 7.11 -7.91 -3.28
N GLN A 277 8.16 -8.64 -2.88
CA GLN A 277 7.96 -9.76 -1.94
C GLN A 277 7.98 -9.19 -0.52
N ASP A 278 7.01 -9.56 0.33
CA ASP A 278 7.12 -9.24 1.76
C ASP A 278 8.32 -10.02 2.34
N PRO A 279 9.27 -9.38 3.04
CA PRO A 279 10.32 -10.11 3.74
C PRO A 279 9.80 -11.03 4.86
N ASN A 280 8.58 -10.84 5.36
CA ASN A 280 8.00 -11.61 6.47
C ASN A 280 6.93 -12.62 6.03
N SER A 281 6.48 -12.59 4.78
CA SER A 281 5.48 -13.51 4.22
C SER A 281 5.93 -14.02 2.85
N GLN A 282 5.56 -15.24 2.47
CA GLN A 282 5.88 -15.80 1.14
C GLN A 282 5.06 -15.12 0.01
N GLY A 283 4.32 -14.05 0.32
CA GLY A 283 3.38 -13.35 -0.54
C GLY A 283 3.97 -12.19 -1.35
N SER A 284 3.22 -11.73 -2.35
CA SER A 284 3.51 -10.47 -3.04
C SER A 284 2.82 -9.33 -2.30
N MET A 285 3.48 -8.19 -2.24
CA MET A 285 3.00 -6.96 -1.64
C MET A 285 2.69 -5.95 -2.76
N GLU A 286 1.44 -5.52 -2.84
CA GLU A 286 0.98 -4.60 -3.89
C GLU A 286 1.12 -3.15 -3.43
N MET A 287 1.97 -2.39 -4.13
CA MET A 287 2.31 -1.03 -3.75
C MET A 287 1.28 -0.04 -4.28
N GLY A 288 0.66 0.71 -3.39
CA GLY A 288 -0.27 1.79 -3.70
C GLY A 288 -0.01 3.03 -2.86
N ILE A 289 -1.06 3.78 -2.60
CA ILE A 289 -1.03 4.96 -1.76
C ILE A 289 -2.32 5.04 -0.94
N LEU A 290 -2.24 5.62 0.26
CA LEU A 290 -3.42 5.90 1.07
C LEU A 290 -3.99 7.26 0.66
N CYS A 291 -5.25 7.25 0.23
CA CYS A 291 -6.01 8.43 -0.14
C CYS A 291 -6.96 8.81 0.99
N VAL A 292 -6.96 10.08 1.35
CA VAL A 292 -7.70 10.64 2.49
C VAL A 292 -8.66 11.69 1.98
N GLN A 293 -9.94 11.55 2.33
CA GLN A 293 -10.97 12.50 1.93
C GLN A 293 -10.73 13.85 2.61
N GLU A 294 -10.80 14.93 1.83
CA GLU A 294 -10.79 16.28 2.36
C GLU A 294 -12.15 16.65 2.95
N LYS A 295 -12.13 17.45 4.01
CA LYS A 295 -13.37 18.00 4.56
C LYS A 295 -14.03 18.91 3.51
N PRO A 296 -15.32 18.70 3.17
CA PRO A 296 -16.01 19.57 2.23
C PRO A 296 -15.99 21.02 2.74
N THR A 297 -15.45 21.94 1.95
CA THR A 297 -15.55 23.36 2.26
C THR A 297 -16.97 23.83 1.95
N THR A 298 -17.83 23.88 2.97
CA THR A 298 -19.11 24.59 2.84
C THR A 298 -18.81 26.07 2.66
N PHE A 299 -18.84 26.55 1.42
CA PHE A 299 -18.90 27.98 1.16
C PHE A 299 -20.20 28.49 1.78
N LYS A 300 -20.10 29.30 2.85
CA LYS A 300 -21.25 30.08 3.29
C LYS A 300 -21.59 31.02 2.13
N ALA A 301 -22.75 30.83 1.52
CA ALA A 301 -23.32 31.81 0.60
C ALA A 301 -23.35 33.15 1.34
N LYS A 302 -22.69 34.15 0.75
CA LYS A 302 -22.69 35.53 1.23
C LYS A 302 -24.01 36.19 0.92
#